data_AF-A0A256YGJ3-F1
#
_entry.id   AF-A0A256YGJ3-F1
#
_cell.length_a   1.000
_cell.length_b   1.000
_cell.length_c   1.000
_cell.angle_alpha   90.00
_cell.angle_beta   90.00
_cell.angle_gamma   90.00
#
_symmetry.space_group_name_H-M   'P 1'
#
loop_
_entity.id
_entity.type
_entity.pdbx_description
1 polymer ?
#
loop_
_entity_poly.entity_id
_entity_poly.type
_entity_poly.pdbx_seq_one_letter_code
_entity_poly.pdbx_strand_id
1 'polypeptide(L)'
;MVSVLMGSLSTILTQFGISVHDVAMLYPGVFSAFTIILFYLLLRDLFWDMRPYNYATALLGAFMLMLNPSFAAKAIATNCEDDTLGMFLLVSSFLLFVISFRRKSIILSLLAGFSFLLLKMSWAGYAYAITVFGIFGVFYAIINFIH
;
A
#
# COMPACT_ATOMS: atom_id res chain seq x y z
N MET A 1 -3.05 -15.06 4.49
CA MET A 1 -2.02 -15.11 3.42
C MET A 1 -0.65 -14.61 3.85
N VAL A 2 -0.52 -13.78 4.90
CA VAL A 2 0.77 -13.24 5.35
C VAL A 2 1.79 -14.35 5.65
N SER A 3 1.34 -15.42 6.31
CA SER A 3 2.13 -16.62 6.57
C SER A 3 2.59 -17.36 5.30
N VAL A 4 1.83 -17.29 4.21
CA VAL A 4 2.17 -17.93 2.93
C VAL A 4 3.26 -17.12 2.21
N LEU A 5 3.11 -15.80 2.14
CA LEU A 5 4.12 -14.94 1.51
C LEU A 5 5.46 -15.02 2.28
N MET A 6 5.40 -14.95 3.60
CA MET A 6 6.57 -15.13 4.46
C MET A 6 7.18 -16.52 4.31
N GLY A 7 6.35 -17.57 4.22
CA GLY A 7 6.79 -18.95 3.96
C GLY A 7 7.50 -19.09 2.61
N SER A 8 6.93 -18.50 1.54
CA SER A 8 7.56 -18.49 0.22
C SER A 8 8.91 -17.77 0.23
N LEU A 9 9.00 -16.60 0.90
CA LEU A 9 10.28 -15.89 1.08
C LEU A 9 11.29 -16.74 1.85
N SER A 10 10.86 -17.39 2.94
CA SER A 10 11.74 -18.22 3.75
C SER A 10 12.30 -19.42 2.97
N THR A 11 11.53 -20.01 2.05
CA THR A 11 11.97 -21.15 1.22
C THR A 11 13.15 -20.77 0.32
N ILE A 12 13.17 -19.52 -0.17
CA ILE A 12 14.25 -18.98 -0.99
C ILE A 12 15.43 -18.59 -0.11
N LEU A 13 15.18 -17.87 0.98
CA LEU A 13 16.24 -17.28 1.81
C LEU A 13 16.99 -18.30 2.68
N THR A 14 16.36 -19.42 3.01
CA THR A 14 17.02 -20.55 3.69
C THR A 14 18.12 -21.18 2.84
N GLN A 15 18.04 -21.12 1.51
CA GLN A 15 19.14 -21.55 0.62
C GLN A 15 20.41 -20.69 0.78
N PHE A 16 20.26 -19.47 1.31
CA PHE A 16 21.36 -18.54 1.58
C PHE A 16 21.79 -18.53 3.07
N GLY A 17 21.30 -19.48 3.88
CA GLY A 17 21.64 -19.60 5.29
C GLY A 17 20.88 -18.65 6.23
N ILE A 18 19.84 -17.96 5.74
CA ILE A 18 18.99 -17.10 6.57
C ILE A 18 17.89 -17.96 7.20
N SER A 19 17.75 -17.90 8.52
CA SER A 19 16.74 -18.71 9.22
C SER A 19 15.33 -18.17 8.98
N VAL A 20 14.32 -19.05 9.09
CA VAL A 20 12.90 -18.65 9.02
C VAL A 20 12.56 -17.59 10.08
N HIS A 21 13.21 -17.68 11.24
CA HIS A 21 13.04 -16.73 12.33
C HIS A 21 13.56 -15.34 11.97
N ASP A 22 14.73 -15.25 11.33
CA ASP A 22 15.29 -13.97 10.88
C ASP A 22 14.40 -13.32 9.81
N VAL A 23 13.85 -14.13 8.90
CA VAL A 23 12.88 -13.67 7.89
C VAL A 23 11.64 -13.10 8.59
N ALA A 24 11.08 -13.81 9.56
CA ALA A 24 9.90 -13.34 10.30
C ALA A 24 10.18 -12.02 11.03
N MET A 25 11.35 -11.90 11.69
CA MET A 25 11.71 -10.69 12.43
C MET A 25 11.90 -9.45 11.53
N LEU A 26 12.49 -9.62 10.35
CA LEU A 26 12.80 -8.51 9.44
C LEU A 26 11.64 -8.15 8.50
N TYR A 27 10.72 -9.08 8.27
CA TYR A 27 9.60 -8.93 7.35
C TYR A 27 8.79 -7.63 7.55
N PRO A 28 8.34 -7.26 8.77
CA PRO A 28 7.58 -6.03 8.98
C PRO A 28 8.39 -4.78 8.61
N GLY A 29 9.66 -4.74 9.01
CA GLY A 29 10.56 -3.62 8.72
C GLY A 29 10.72 -3.39 7.22
N VAL A 30 10.95 -4.46 6.45
CA VAL A 30 11.13 -4.37 4.99
C VAL A 30 9.85 -3.91 4.29
N PHE A 31 8.70 -4.51 4.62
CA PHE A 31 7.41 -4.13 4.00
C PHE A 31 6.96 -2.73 4.40
N SER A 32 7.30 -2.26 5.60
CA SER A 32 7.04 -0.88 6.02
C SER A 32 7.85 0.13 5.20
N ALA A 33 9.13 -0.16 4.90
CA ALA A 33 9.95 0.69 4.04
C ALA A 33 9.36 0.79 2.62
N PHE A 34 8.90 -0.32 2.06
CA PHE A 34 8.19 -0.30 0.77
C PHE A 34 6.88 0.47 0.84
N THR A 35 6.15 0.38 1.95
CA THR A 35 4.92 1.15 2.16
C THR A 35 5.18 2.65 2.11
N ILE A 36 6.26 3.13 2.73
CA ILE A 36 6.66 4.55 2.70
C ILE A 36 6.94 5.01 1.26
N ILE A 37 7.64 4.19 0.46
CA ILE A 37 7.92 4.49 -0.95
C ILE A 37 6.61 4.54 -1.76
N LEU A 38 5.71 3.57 -1.59
CA LEU A 38 4.42 3.58 -2.28
C LEU A 38 3.56 4.77 -1.85
N PHE A 39 3.63 5.17 -0.59
CA PHE A 39 2.91 6.32 -0.06
C PHE A 39 3.42 7.64 -0.68
N TYR A 40 4.74 7.78 -0.83
CA TYR A 40 5.33 8.87 -1.59
C TYR A 40 4.78 8.93 -3.02
N LEU A 41 4.77 7.79 -3.73
CA LEU A 41 4.25 7.73 -5.10
C LEU A 41 2.76 8.07 -5.14
N LEU A 42 1.98 7.59 -4.17
CA LEU A 42 0.55 7.85 -4.06
C LEU A 42 0.28 9.35 -3.93
N LEU A 43 0.94 10.03 -2.99
CA LEU A 43 0.77 11.46 -2.81
C LEU A 43 1.22 12.25 -4.04
N ARG A 44 2.35 11.88 -4.64
CA ARG A 44 2.86 12.54 -5.86
C ARG A 44 1.86 12.44 -7.01
N ASP A 45 1.23 11.28 -7.17
CA ASP A 45 0.26 11.02 -8.24
C ASP A 45 -1.15 11.57 -7.92
N LEU A 46 -1.52 11.66 -6.64
CA LEU A 46 -2.77 12.27 -6.19
C LEU A 46 -2.77 13.78 -6.42
N PHE A 47 -1.66 14.45 -6.09
CA PHE A 47 -1.48 15.89 -6.33
C PHE A 47 -0.91 16.20 -7.72
N TRP A 48 -1.35 15.42 -8.71
CA TRP A 48 -1.10 15.55 -10.15
C TRP A 48 -0.83 16.98 -10.62
N ASP A 49 -1.86 17.76 -10.39
CA ASP A 49 -2.10 19.03 -11.05
C ASP A 49 -1.38 20.19 -10.37
N MET A 50 -0.80 19.96 -9.19
CA MET A 50 -0.11 20.98 -8.37
C MET A 50 1.41 20.98 -8.59
N ARG A 51 1.88 20.57 -9.78
CA ARG A 51 3.32 20.57 -10.06
C ARG A 51 3.92 21.99 -10.01
N PRO A 52 5.15 22.17 -9.46
CA PRO A 52 6.05 21.15 -8.91
C PRO A 52 5.87 20.85 -7.41
N TYR A 53 4.89 21.47 -6.73
CA TYR A 53 4.68 21.35 -5.29
C TYR A 53 4.24 19.96 -4.83
N ASN A 54 3.78 19.11 -5.75
CA ASN A 54 3.42 17.73 -5.48
C ASN A 54 4.61 16.88 -4.98
N TYR A 55 5.83 17.14 -5.44
CA TYR A 55 7.03 16.42 -4.97
C TYR A 55 7.35 16.76 -3.52
N ALA A 56 7.22 18.03 -3.14
CA ALA A 56 7.42 18.47 -1.76
C ALA A 56 6.35 17.88 -0.83
N THR A 57 5.08 17.89 -1.26
CA THR A 57 3.95 17.29 -0.53
C THR A 57 4.16 15.78 -0.33
N ALA A 58 4.58 15.08 -1.37
CA ALA A 58 4.86 13.65 -1.30
C ALA A 58 6.03 13.33 -0.35
N LEU A 59 7.11 14.12 -0.42
CA LEU A 59 8.29 13.93 0.44
C LEU A 59 7.94 14.19 1.91
N LEU A 60 7.26 15.30 2.19
CA LEU A 60 6.83 15.65 3.55
C LEU A 60 5.85 14.60 4.08
N GLY A 61 4.86 14.17 3.30
CA GLY A 61 3.91 13.15 3.72
C GLY A 61 4.57 11.80 4.01
N ALA A 62 5.49 11.35 3.15
CA ALA A 62 6.26 10.12 3.39
C ALA A 62 7.15 10.22 4.63
N PHE A 63 7.81 11.36 4.84
CA PHE A 63 8.61 11.62 6.03
C PHE A 63 7.76 11.63 7.30
N MET A 64 6.57 12.24 7.28
CA MET A 64 5.64 12.25 8.40
C MET A 64 5.11 10.85 8.71
N LEU A 65 4.83 10.01 7.69
CA LEU A 65 4.43 8.63 7.90
C LEU A 65 5.56 7.79 8.52
N MET A 66 6.78 7.97 8.04
CA MET A 66 7.97 7.28 8.54
C MET A 66 8.21 7.55 10.03
N LEU A 67 7.98 8.79 10.48
CA LEU A 67 8.15 9.19 11.88
C LEU A 67 6.88 9.01 12.73
N ASN A 68 5.80 8.50 12.16
CA ASN A 68 4.54 8.34 12.87
C ASN A 68 4.64 7.16 13.87
N PRO A 69 4.47 7.39 15.18
CA PRO A 69 4.62 6.35 16.19
C PRO A 69 3.54 5.25 16.09
N SER A 70 2.33 5.58 15.60
CA SER A 70 1.25 4.60 15.42
C SER A 70 1.57 3.64 14.27
N PHE A 71 2.18 4.14 13.20
CA PHE A 71 2.67 3.30 12.11
C PHE A 71 3.89 2.48 12.55
N ALA A 72 4.86 3.11 13.23
CA ALA A 72 6.07 2.45 13.71
C ALA A 72 5.76 1.30 14.68
N ALA A 73 4.80 1.46 15.60
CA ALA A 73 4.40 0.40 16.54
C ALA A 73 3.95 -0.90 15.83
N LYS A 74 3.33 -0.78 14.66
CA LYS A 74 2.86 -1.89 13.82
C LYS A 74 3.87 -2.33 12.75
N ALA A 75 4.98 -1.61 12.61
CA ALA A 75 6.03 -1.85 11.62
C ALA A 75 7.39 -2.21 12.24
N ILE A 76 7.48 -2.29 13.57
CA ILE A 76 8.68 -2.66 14.30
C ILE A 76 9.10 -4.09 13.94
N ALA A 77 10.41 -4.29 13.76
CA ALA A 77 10.98 -5.62 13.62
C ALA A 77 10.55 -6.48 14.80
N THR A 78 10.25 -7.76 14.57
CA THR A 78 9.60 -8.71 15.50
C THR A 78 8.07 -8.64 15.60
N ASN A 79 7.42 -7.54 15.17
CA ASN A 79 5.96 -7.48 15.16
C ASN A 79 5.39 -8.13 13.89
N CYS A 80 5.33 -9.47 13.88
CA CYS A 80 4.90 -10.28 12.74
C CYS A 80 3.37 -10.35 12.58
N GLU A 81 2.68 -9.22 12.67
CA GLU A 81 1.24 -9.11 12.44
C GLU A 81 0.92 -8.90 10.94
N ASP A 82 -0.35 -9.13 10.58
CA ASP A 82 -0.84 -8.95 9.22
C ASP A 82 -1.01 -7.47 8.80
N ASP A 83 -1.05 -6.58 9.79
CA ASP A 83 -1.20 -5.13 9.62
C ASP A 83 -0.14 -4.52 8.68
N THR A 84 1.12 -4.96 8.75
CA THR A 84 2.20 -4.36 7.94
C THR A 84 2.05 -4.67 6.45
N LEU A 85 1.75 -5.93 6.11
CA LEU A 85 1.45 -6.32 4.73
C LEU A 85 0.12 -5.71 4.27
N GLY A 86 -0.86 -5.67 5.17
CA GLY A 86 -2.15 -5.02 4.94
C GLY A 86 -1.97 -3.56 4.50
N MET A 87 -1.17 -2.78 5.22
CA MET A 87 -0.92 -1.39 4.89
C MET A 87 -0.17 -1.23 3.56
N PHE A 88 0.82 -2.09 3.29
CA PHE A 88 1.50 -2.11 1.99
C PHE A 88 0.53 -2.32 0.82
N LEU A 89 -0.34 -3.34 0.92
CA LEU A 89 -1.33 -3.68 -0.11
C LEU A 89 -2.43 -2.62 -0.23
N LEU A 90 -2.82 -1.99 0.87
CA LEU A 90 -3.77 -0.89 0.89
C LEU A 90 -3.25 0.30 0.07
N VAL A 91 -2.03 0.77 0.39
CA VAL A 91 -1.40 1.89 -0.30
C VAL A 91 -1.13 1.55 -1.77
N SER A 92 -0.70 0.31 -2.06
CA SER A 92 -0.53 -0.18 -3.43
C SER A 92 -1.84 -0.14 -4.23
N SER A 93 -2.95 -0.60 -3.63
CA SER A 93 -4.27 -0.60 -4.27
C SER A 93 -4.72 0.83 -4.60
N PHE A 94 -4.57 1.77 -3.66
CA PHE A 94 -4.88 3.18 -3.90
C PHE A 94 -3.97 3.81 -4.96
N LEU A 95 -2.67 3.54 -4.93
CA LEU A 95 -1.73 4.06 -5.92
C LEU A 95 -2.11 3.60 -7.33
N LEU A 96 -2.29 2.29 -7.52
CA LEU A 96 -2.63 1.72 -8.81
C LEU A 96 -3.98 2.24 -9.30
N PHE A 97 -4.96 2.38 -8.41
CA PHE A 97 -6.24 2.99 -8.73
C PHE A 97 -6.07 4.42 -9.25
N VAL A 98 -5.37 5.30 -8.51
CA VAL A 98 -5.14 6.71 -8.90
C VAL A 98 -4.41 6.79 -10.24
N ILE A 99 -3.35 6.01 -10.43
CA ILE A 99 -2.60 5.99 -11.70
C ILE A 99 -3.50 5.48 -12.83
N SER A 100 -4.27 4.41 -12.61
CA SER A 100 -5.16 3.84 -13.63
C SER A 100 -6.20 4.84 -14.10
N PHE A 101 -6.78 5.59 -13.16
CA PHE A 101 -7.78 6.61 -13.42
C PHE A 101 -7.21 7.76 -14.24
N ARG A 102 -6.06 8.31 -13.82
CA ARG A 102 -5.39 9.40 -14.55
C ARG A 102 -4.92 8.98 -15.94
N ARG A 103 -4.34 7.79 -16.07
CA ARG A 103 -3.80 7.29 -17.36
C ARG A 103 -4.86 6.64 -18.25
N LYS A 104 -6.11 6.54 -17.79
CA LYS A 104 -7.22 5.85 -18.49
C LYS A 104 -6.82 4.46 -18.97
N SER A 105 -6.10 3.70 -18.14
CA SER A 105 -5.52 2.40 -18.51
C SER A 105 -6.25 1.24 -17.84
N ILE A 106 -6.84 0.36 -18.65
CA ILE A 106 -7.54 -0.84 -18.18
C ILE A 106 -6.58 -1.82 -17.51
N ILE A 107 -5.37 -2.00 -18.06
CA ILE A 107 -4.37 -2.91 -17.48
C ILE A 107 -4.02 -2.49 -16.04
N LEU A 108 -3.81 -1.20 -15.80
CA LEU A 108 -3.54 -0.70 -14.45
C LEU A 108 -4.75 -0.83 -13.53
N SER A 109 -5.98 -0.74 -14.06
CA SER A 109 -7.20 -0.96 -13.30
C SER A 109 -7.34 -2.44 -12.88
N LEU A 110 -7.01 -3.38 -13.77
CA LEU A 110 -6.96 -4.81 -13.44
C LEU A 110 -5.90 -5.11 -12.37
N LEU A 111 -4.71 -4.49 -12.49
CA LEU A 111 -3.66 -4.61 -11.47
C LEU A 111 -4.10 -4.01 -10.12
N ALA A 112 -4.83 -2.90 -10.13
CA ALA A 112 -5.41 -2.33 -8.91
C ALA A 112 -6.42 -3.29 -8.27
N GLY A 113 -7.30 -3.89 -9.07
CA GLY A 113 -8.24 -4.91 -8.60
C GLY A 113 -7.56 -6.16 -8.03
N PHE A 114 -6.48 -6.62 -8.66
CA PHE A 114 -5.68 -7.73 -8.15
C PHE A 114 -4.97 -7.39 -6.84
N SER A 115 -4.39 -6.19 -6.73
CA SER A 115 -3.80 -5.68 -5.48
C SER A 115 -4.84 -5.61 -4.35
N PHE A 116 -6.06 -5.17 -4.67
CA PHE A 116 -7.16 -5.12 -3.72
C PHE A 116 -7.66 -6.51 -3.31
N LEU A 117 -7.65 -7.49 -4.22
CA LEU A 117 -7.96 -8.88 -3.90
C LEU A 117 -6.93 -9.45 -2.91
N LEU A 118 -5.64 -9.19 -3.14
CA LEU A 118 -4.57 -9.59 -2.21
C LEU A 118 -4.74 -8.94 -0.85
N LEU A 119 -5.17 -7.66 -0.80
CA LEU A 119 -5.49 -6.97 0.44
C LEU A 119 -6.60 -7.70 1.21
N LYS A 120 -7.73 -8.01 0.55
CA LYS A 120 -8.86 -8.74 1.18
C LYS A 120 -8.43 -10.10 1.75
N MET A 121 -7.51 -10.80 1.08
CA MET A 121 -7.01 -12.10 1.53
C MET A 121 -5.95 -12.01 2.64
N SER A 122 -5.42 -10.81 2.89
CA SER A 122 -4.32 -10.59 3.82
C SER A 122 -4.74 -9.90 5.11
N TRP A 123 -5.62 -8.90 5.06
CA TRP A 123 -5.94 -8.03 6.19
C TRP A 123 -7.39 -7.51 6.15
N ALA A 124 -8.04 -7.42 7.30
CA ALA A 124 -9.44 -6.99 7.42
C ALA A 124 -9.68 -5.52 7.02
N GLY A 125 -8.64 -4.69 6.93
CA GLY A 125 -8.73 -3.31 6.49
C GLY A 125 -9.18 -3.12 5.03
N TYR A 126 -9.39 -4.18 4.26
CA TYR A 126 -10.04 -4.10 2.93
C TYR A 126 -11.43 -3.45 2.97
N ALA A 127 -12.16 -3.59 4.09
CA ALA A 127 -13.48 -2.99 4.27
C ALA A 127 -13.42 -1.45 4.22
N TYR A 128 -12.31 -0.87 4.70
CA TYR A 128 -12.06 0.56 4.57
C TYR A 128 -11.80 0.93 3.10
N ALA A 129 -10.91 0.22 2.42
CA ALA A 129 -10.59 0.52 1.02
C ALA A 129 -11.80 0.44 0.08
N ILE A 130 -12.66 -0.57 0.21
CA ILE A 130 -13.87 -0.67 -0.63
C ILE A 130 -14.84 0.47 -0.36
N THR A 131 -14.95 0.91 0.90
CA THR A 131 -15.81 2.04 1.27
C THR A 131 -15.28 3.33 0.64
N VAL A 132 -13.98 3.57 0.72
CA VAL A 132 -13.34 4.74 0.08
C VAL A 132 -13.53 4.72 -1.45
N PHE A 133 -13.33 3.59 -2.10
CA PHE A 133 -13.57 3.46 -3.54
C PHE A 133 -15.03 3.67 -3.92
N GLY A 134 -15.97 3.14 -3.13
CA GLY A 134 -17.41 3.32 -3.35
C GLY A 134 -17.81 4.78 -3.21
N ILE A 135 -17.36 5.45 -2.15
CA ILE A 135 -17.59 6.88 -1.92
C ILE A 135 -17.03 7.69 -3.10
N PHE A 136 -15.77 7.45 -3.49
CA PHE A 136 -15.17 8.13 -4.62
C PHE A 136 -15.99 7.94 -5.90
N GLY A 137 -16.42 6.70 -6.20
CA GLY A 137 -17.24 6.40 -7.37
C GLY A 137 -18.58 7.14 -7.38
N VAL A 138 -19.28 7.18 -6.25
CA VAL A 138 -20.56 7.89 -6.10
C VAL A 138 -20.37 9.40 -6.29
N PHE A 139 -19.42 10.01 -5.59
CA PHE A 139 -19.17 11.45 -5.72
C PHE A 139 -18.71 11.83 -7.13
N TYR A 140 -17.85 11.02 -7.74
CA TYR A 140 -17.40 11.25 -9.10
C TYR A 140 -18.56 11.19 -10.11
N ALA A 141 -19.47 10.23 -9.96
CA ALA A 141 -20.66 10.13 -10.79
C ALA A 141 -21.60 11.33 -10.61
N ILE A 142 -21.80 11.80 -9.36
CA ILE A 142 -22.64 12.98 -9.07
C ILE A 142 -22.04 14.24 -9.69
N ILE A 143 -20.74 14.47 -9.53
CA ILE A 143 -20.06 15.66 -10.07
C ILE A 143 -20.17 15.70 -11.60
N ASN A 144 -19.93 14.57 -12.27
CA ASN A 144 -20.07 14.43 -13.72
C ASN A 144 -21.52 14.46 -14.22
N PHE A 145 -22.51 14.34 -13.33
CA PHE A 145 -23.92 14.48 -13.70
C PHE A 145 -24.38 15.94 -13.59
N ILE A 146 -23.80 16.69 -12.65
CA ILE A 146 -24.12 18.11 -12.43
C ILE A 146 -23.39 19.02 -13.42
N HIS A 147 -22.17 18.67 -13.81
CA HIS A 147 -21.39 19.34 -14.86
C HIS A 147 -21.52 18.61 -16.20
#